data_AF-M1YVL4-F1
#
_entry.id   AF-M1YVL4-F1
#
_cell.length_a   1.000
_cell.length_b   1.000
_cell.length_c   1.000
_cell.angle_alpha   90.00
_cell.angle_beta   90.00
_cell.angle_gamma   90.00
#
_symmetry.space_group_name_H-M   'P 1'
#
loop_
_entity.id
_entity.type
_entity.pdbx_description
1 polymer ?
#
loop_
_entity_poly.entity_id
_entity_poly.type
_entity_poly.pdbx_seq_one_letter_code
_entity_poly.pdbx_strand_id
1 'polypeptide(L)'
;MQDETPVVGGKYLALCIINPPYNLVDAMKVKGFLDSVRGEGAARGIIITTGYFSDDAYRQIEEEPVELVNVHSFLKYLKSFDIY
;
A
#
# COMPACT_ATOMS: atom_id res chain seq x y z
N MET A 1 17.46 -2.38 -13.93
CA MET A 1 16.23 -2.77 -13.23
C MET A 1 15.07 -2.42 -14.16
N GLN A 2 14.43 -3.42 -14.77
CA GLN A 2 13.15 -3.20 -15.43
C GLN A 2 12.10 -3.11 -14.32
N ASP A 3 11.37 -2.00 -14.28
CA ASP A 3 10.22 -1.86 -13.39
C ASP A 3 9.10 -2.75 -13.94
N GLU A 4 8.72 -3.78 -13.19
CA GLU A 4 7.65 -4.71 -13.57
C GLU A 4 6.26 -4.06 -13.51
N THR A 5 6.14 -2.90 -12.85
CA THR A 5 4.86 -2.18 -12.71
C THR A 5 4.99 -0.69 -13.00
N PRO A 6 5.39 -0.32 -14.23
CA PRO A 6 5.65 1.07 -14.57
C PRO A 6 4.40 1.94 -14.38
N VAL A 7 4.60 3.19 -13.96
CA VAL A 7 3.52 4.18 -13.92
C VAL A 7 3.18 4.58 -15.36
N VAL A 8 2.13 3.96 -15.92
CA VAL A 8 1.72 4.11 -17.33
C VAL A 8 0.68 5.21 -17.57
N GLY A 9 0.47 6.09 -16.59
CA GLY A 9 -0.56 7.14 -16.60
C GLY A 9 -1.80 6.77 -15.78
N GLY A 10 -2.65 7.76 -15.52
CA GLY A 10 -3.82 7.63 -14.62
C GLY A 10 -3.59 8.23 -13.23
N LYS A 11 -4.65 8.22 -12.41
CA LYS A 11 -4.60 8.76 -11.04
C LYS A 11 -4.11 7.69 -10.07
N TYR A 12 -3.18 8.04 -9.19
CA TYR A 12 -2.68 7.16 -8.14
C TYR A 12 -3.08 7.74 -6.80
N LEU A 13 -3.57 6.90 -5.89
CA LEU A 13 -3.84 7.29 -4.51
C LEU A 13 -2.81 6.64 -3.59
N ALA A 14 -2.31 7.43 -2.66
CA ALA A 14 -1.42 6.95 -1.61
C ALA A 14 -1.99 7.31 -0.24
N LEU A 15 -2.05 6.33 0.65
CA LEU A 15 -2.44 6.51 2.05
C LEU A 15 -1.26 6.13 2.93
N CYS A 16 -0.77 7.09 3.73
CA CYS A 16 0.31 6.88 4.69
C CYS A 16 -0.25 6.79 6.12
N ILE A 17 0.06 5.70 6.81
CA ILE A 17 -0.40 5.43 8.17
C ILE A 17 0.82 5.28 9.09
N ILE A 18 0.95 6.18 10.07
CA ILE A 18 1.89 5.96 11.17
C ILE A 18 1.18 5.08 12.19
N ASN A 19 1.62 3.83 12.33
CA ASN A 19 1.01 2.88 13.26
C ASN A 19 1.94 2.64 14.46
N PRO A 20 1.41 2.60 15.70
CA PRO A 20 2.18 2.21 16.87
C PRO A 20 2.74 0.79 16.74
N PRO A 21 3.85 0.47 17.43
CA PRO A 21 4.34 -0.91 17.53
C PRO A 21 3.21 -1.82 18.03
N TYR A 22 3.08 -3.01 17.44
CA TYR A 22 2.07 -4.04 17.75
C TYR A 22 0.64 -3.80 17.26
N ASN A 23 0.34 -2.70 16.56
CA ASN A 23 -0.93 -2.53 15.88
C ASN A 23 -0.83 -2.94 14.41
N LEU A 24 -1.79 -3.77 13.98
CA LEU A 24 -1.97 -4.13 12.57
C LEU A 24 -2.93 -3.15 11.91
N VAL A 25 -2.70 -2.86 10.63
CA VAL A 25 -3.71 -2.24 9.78
C VAL A 25 -4.68 -3.34 9.37
N ASP A 26 -5.92 -3.21 9.83
CA ASP A 26 -6.96 -4.19 9.62
C ASP A 26 -7.60 -4.10 8.21
N ALA A 27 -8.40 -5.11 7.92
CA ALA A 27 -9.11 -5.24 6.66
C ALA A 27 -10.23 -4.18 6.49
N MET A 28 -10.71 -3.53 7.55
CA MET A 28 -11.70 -2.45 7.41
C MET A 28 -11.06 -1.19 6.84
N LYS A 29 -9.87 -0.82 7.33
CA LYS A 29 -9.12 0.33 6.80
C LYS A 29 -8.70 0.11 5.36
N VAL A 30 -8.24 -1.09 5.01
CA VAL A 30 -7.87 -1.43 3.63
C VAL A 30 -9.09 -1.36 2.71
N LYS A 31 -10.23 -1.92 3.11
CA LYS A 31 -11.48 -1.81 2.34
C LYS A 31 -11.91 -0.36 2.11
N GLY A 32 -11.89 0.48 3.15
CA GLY A 32 -12.27 1.89 3.00
C GLY A 32 -11.39 2.66 2.03
N PHE A 33 -10.09 2.33 1.99
CA PHE A 33 -9.18 2.90 1.00
C PHE A 33 -9.46 2.35 -0.41
N LEU A 34 -9.75 1.06 -0.55
CA LEU A 34 -10.12 0.45 -1.83
C LEU A 34 -11.38 1.10 -2.43
N ASP A 35 -12.40 1.33 -1.60
CA ASP A 35 -13.61 2.04 -2.01
C ASP A 35 -13.29 3.47 -2.51
N SER A 36 -12.29 4.12 -1.91
CA SER A 36 -11.82 5.45 -2.35
C SER A 36 -11.07 5.38 -3.69
N VAL A 37 -10.19 4.39 -3.88
CA VAL A 37 -9.49 4.13 -5.16
C VAL A 37 -10.50 3.94 -6.31
N ARG A 38 -11.54 3.13 -6.07
CA ARG A 38 -12.62 2.91 -7.04
C ARG A 38 -13.45 4.16 -7.27
N GLY A 39 -13.84 4.86 -6.20
CA GLY A 39 -14.66 6.07 -6.28
C GLY A 39 -13.97 7.22 -7.02
N GLU A 40 -12.65 7.33 -6.90
CA GLU A 40 -11.85 8.34 -7.60
C GLU A 40 -11.42 7.92 -9.01
N GLY A 41 -11.74 6.69 -9.44
CA GLY A 41 -11.30 6.14 -10.72
C GLY A 41 -9.77 6.04 -10.81
N ALA A 42 -9.11 5.78 -9.69
CA ALA A 42 -7.66 5.68 -9.64
C ALA A 42 -7.18 4.37 -10.27
N ALA A 43 -6.11 4.46 -11.06
CA ALA A 43 -5.48 3.33 -11.71
C ALA A 43 -4.77 2.41 -10.71
N ARG A 44 -4.29 2.98 -9.59
CA ARG A 44 -3.65 2.21 -8.51
C ARG A 44 -3.77 2.92 -7.16
N GLY A 45 -3.91 2.13 -6.10
CA GLY A 45 -3.79 2.56 -4.71
C GLY A 45 -2.52 2.02 -4.07
N ILE A 46 -1.94 2.77 -3.13
CA ILE A 46 -0.79 2.35 -2.34
C ILE A 46 -1.05 2.69 -0.88
N ILE A 47 -1.03 1.70 0.01
CA ILE A 47 -1.08 1.92 1.46
C ILE A 47 0.31 1.70 2.03
N ILE A 48 0.86 2.73 2.65
CA ILE A 48 2.18 2.69 3.31
C ILE A 48 1.97 2.77 4.82
N THR A 49 2.58 1.86 5.58
CA THR A 49 2.51 1.88 7.04
C THR A 49 3.86 1.63 7.69
N THR A 50 4.10 2.28 8.83
CA THR A 50 5.24 1.99 9.71
C THR A 50 5.03 0.72 10.55
N GLY A 51 3.88 0.06 10.41
CA GLY A 51 3.56 -1.24 11.04
C GLY A 51 3.43 -2.37 10.03
N TYR A 52 2.50 -3.29 10.31
CA TYR A 52 2.15 -4.43 9.45
C TYR A 52 0.64 -4.46 9.17
N PHE A 53 0.22 -5.27 8.20
CA PHE A 53 -1.19 -5.52 7.85
C PHE A 53 -1.64 -6.86 8.42
N SER A 54 -2.93 -7.00 8.71
CA SER A 54 -3.52 -8.30 9.06
C SER A 54 -3.60 -9.24 7.85
N ASP A 55 -3.68 -10.55 8.07
CA ASP A 55 -3.83 -11.52 6.98
C ASP A 55 -5.08 -11.26 6.14
N ASP A 56 -6.18 -10.88 6.79
CA ASP A 56 -7.42 -10.52 6.09
C ASP A 56 -7.29 -9.25 5.24
N ALA A 57 -6.38 -8.34 5.59
CA ALA A 57 -6.09 -7.17 4.76
C ALA A 57 -5.36 -7.57 3.46
N TYR A 58 -4.43 -8.53 3.53
CA TYR A 58 -3.80 -9.07 2.32
C TYR A 58 -4.80 -9.83 1.43
N ARG A 59 -5.69 -10.64 2.02
CA ARG A 59 -6.73 -11.35 1.25
C ARG A 59 -7.67 -10.42 0.48
N GLN A 60 -7.91 -9.22 1.01
CA GLN A 60 -8.79 -8.25 0.36
C GLN A 60 -8.22 -7.61 -0.90
N ILE A 61 -6.91 -7.68 -1.12
CA ILE A 61 -6.25 -6.97 -2.23
C ILE A 61 -5.66 -7.89 -3.31
N GLU A 62 -5.82 -9.22 -3.20
CA GLU A 62 -5.20 -10.20 -4.12
C GLU A 62 -5.49 -9.92 -5.61
N GLU A 63 -6.68 -9.42 -5.93
CA GLU A 63 -7.10 -9.12 -7.32
C GLU A 63 -7.40 -7.62 -7.52
N GLU A 64 -7.02 -6.77 -6.58
CA GLU A 64 -7.31 -5.34 -6.61
C GLU A 64 -6.07 -4.53 -7.03
N PRO A 65 -6.25 -3.36 -7.65
CA PRO A 65 -5.14 -2.49 -8.03
C PRO A 65 -4.58 -1.73 -6.82
N VAL A 66 -4.36 -2.40 -5.70
CA VAL A 66 -3.86 -1.82 -4.44
C VAL A 66 -2.61 -2.55 -3.97
N GLU A 67 -1.58 -1.79 -3.62
CA GLU A 67 -0.36 -2.31 -3.02
C GLU A 67 -0.31 -2.02 -1.52
N LEU A 68 0.09 -3.01 -0.73
CA LEU A 68 0.30 -2.88 0.72
C LEU A 68 1.80 -2.87 1.03
N VAL A 69 2.29 -1.73 1.54
CA VAL A 69 3.70 -1.50 1.87
C VAL A 69 3.85 -1.40 3.39
N ASN A 70 4.34 -2.48 4.00
CA ASN A 70 4.61 -2.53 5.44
C ASN A 70 6.01 -1.97 5.76
N VAL A 71 6.36 -1.90 7.05
CA VAL A 71 7.67 -1.39 7.50
C VAL A 71 8.87 -2.11 6.88
N HIS A 72 8.80 -3.43 6.71
CA HIS A 72 9.89 -4.20 6.14
C HIS A 72 10.11 -3.83 4.66
N SER A 73 9.03 -3.83 3.87
CA SER A 73 9.06 -3.45 2.46
C SER A 73 9.48 -1.99 2.28
N PHE A 74 8.95 -1.09 3.11
CA PHE A 74 9.28 0.33 3.08
C PHE A 74 10.78 0.59 3.31
N LEU A 75 11.35 -0.02 4.35
CA LEU A 75 12.80 0.08 4.63
C LEU A 75 13.65 -0.52 3.51
N LYS A 76 13.17 -1.61 2.87
CA LYS A 76 13.85 -2.19 1.70
C LYS A 76 13.84 -1.23 0.51
N TYR A 77 12.72 -0.54 0.26
CA TYR A 77 12.64 0.48 -0.78
C TYR A 77 13.60 1.64 -0.50
N LEU A 78 13.59 2.21 0.71
CA LEU A 78 14.49 3.31 1.06
C LEU A 78 15.97 2.95 0.82
N LYS A 79 16.39 1.76 1.26
CA LYS A 79 17.75 1.25 1.03
C LYS A 79 18.11 1.12 -0.44
N SER A 80 17.15 0.74 -1.30
CA SER A 80 17.40 0.62 -2.74
C SER A 80 17.64 1.97 -3.44
N PHE A 81 17.31 3.07 -2.78
CA PHE A 81 17.54 4.44 -3.23
C PHE A 81 18.61 5.17 -2.41
N ASP A 82 19.42 4.46 -1.62
CA ASP A 82 20.44 5.02 -0.72
C ASP A 82 19.89 6.04 0.30
N ILE A 83 18.65 5.82 0.76
CA ILE A 83 17.97 6.61 1.81
C ILE A 83 18.02 5.83 3.13
N TYR A 84 18.48 6.48 4.21
CA TYR A 84 18.71 5.89 5.53
C TYR A 84 17.81 6.48 6.61
#